data_AF-A0A378I6S9-F1
#
_entry.id   AF-A0A378I6S9-F1
#
_cell.length_a   1.000
_cell.length_b   1.000
_cell.length_c   1.000
_cell.angle_alpha   90.00
_cell.angle_beta   90.00
_cell.angle_gamma   90.00
#
_symmetry.space_group_name_H-M   'P 1'
#
loop_
_entity.id
_entity.type
_entity.pdbx_description
1 polymer ?
#
loop_
_entity_poly.entity_id
_entity_poly.type
_entity_poly.pdbx_seq_one_letter_code
_entity_poly.pdbx_strand_id
1 'polypeptide(L)'
;MEQKVKPIVEEFLAERGLKLSEEKTTITHIDQGFDFLGHNIRKYKEKLLIKPSKDSVKTFLAHIRDIIARAKATSAKDLINILNPKIRGWTNYYRHAVSKAVFSKVDNDIFLALWAWAKRRHRNKGRRWIARKYFCSTGGDNWVFNAGLVLHQGHYKTLKLLNANATPIKRHIKIRAEATPYDPKYKQYFAEREKLQRFAKSTRVRTAGSESLA
;
A
#
# COMPACT_ATOMS: atom_id res chain seq x y z
N MET A 1 4.88 28.86 -17.16
CA MET A 1 3.62 28.29 -16.63
C MET A 1 2.83 29.34 -15.86
N GLU A 2 3.46 30.04 -14.92
CA GLU A 2 2.81 31.03 -14.07
C GLU A 2 2.16 32.19 -14.83
N GLN A 3 2.85 32.78 -15.80
CA GLN A 3 2.33 33.94 -16.54
C GLN A 3 1.33 33.61 -17.67
N LYS A 4 1.22 32.33 -18.06
CA LYS A 4 0.41 31.92 -19.21
C LYS A 4 -0.72 30.97 -18.85
N VAL A 5 -0.47 29.98 -17.99
CA VAL A 5 -1.44 28.94 -17.66
C VAL A 5 -2.28 29.33 -16.45
N LYS A 6 -1.67 29.93 -15.42
CA LYS A 6 -2.38 30.30 -14.18
C LYS A 6 -3.54 31.28 -14.45
N PRO A 7 -3.39 32.37 -15.23
CA PRO A 7 -4.50 33.31 -15.50
C PRO A 7 -5.66 32.65 -16.26
N ILE A 8 -5.36 31.78 -17.23
CA ILE A 8 -6.38 31.05 -18.00
C ILE A 8 -7.21 30.14 -17.08
N VAL A 9 -6.56 29.44 -16.14
CA VAL A 9 -7.24 28.57 -15.18
C VAL A 9 -8.08 29.39 -14.20
N GLU A 10 -7.57 30.55 -13.76
CA GLU A 10 -8.29 31.45 -12.86
C GLU A 10 -9.56 32.02 -13.51
N GLU A 11 -9.47 32.48 -14.75
CA GLU A 11 -10.62 32.97 -15.53
C GLU A 11 -11.68 31.87 -15.73
N PHE A 12 -11.25 30.68 -16.15
CA PHE A 12 -12.14 29.52 -16.31
C PHE A 12 -12.87 29.12 -15.02
N LEU A 13 -12.19 29.21 -13.86
CA LEU A 13 -12.79 28.90 -12.56
C LEU A 13 -13.70 30.03 -12.06
N ALA A 14 -13.37 31.29 -12.36
CA ALA A 14 -14.12 32.46 -11.94
C ALA A 14 -15.55 32.47 -12.52
N GLU A 15 -15.73 32.08 -13.78
CA GLU A 15 -17.06 31.88 -14.40
C GLU A 15 -17.97 30.93 -13.60
N ARG A 16 -17.37 30.00 -12.84
CA ARG A 16 -18.06 28.98 -12.03
C ARG A 16 -18.09 29.34 -10.54
N GLY A 17 -17.68 30.55 -10.17
CA GLY A 17 -17.63 31.01 -8.79
C GLY A 17 -16.52 30.38 -7.94
N LEU A 18 -15.50 29.79 -8.56
CA LEU A 18 -14.37 29.16 -7.87
C LEU A 18 -13.12 30.02 -7.96
N LYS A 19 -12.26 29.97 -6.93
CA LYS A 19 -10.96 30.65 -6.90
C LYS A 19 -9.86 29.66 -6.50
N LEU A 20 -8.67 29.84 -7.06
CA LEU A 20 -7.50 29.10 -6.62
C LEU A 20 -7.07 29.57 -5.22
N SER A 21 -6.65 28.63 -4.39
CA SER A 21 -6.02 28.94 -3.10
C SER A 21 -4.54 29.22 -3.34
N GLU A 22 -4.09 30.43 -3.05
CA GLU A 22 -2.69 30.83 -3.23
C GLU A 22 -1.75 29.96 -2.39
N GLU A 23 -2.15 29.62 -1.16
CA GLU A 23 -1.38 28.77 -0.26
C GLU A 23 -1.17 27.34 -0.79
N LYS A 24 -2.15 26.79 -1.51
CA LYS A 24 -2.09 25.41 -2.03
C LYS A 24 -1.52 25.33 -3.44
N THR A 25 -1.46 26.45 -4.16
CA THR A 25 -1.03 26.49 -5.55
C THR A 25 0.47 26.75 -5.61
N THR A 26 1.25 25.70 -5.85
CA THR A 26 2.71 25.81 -5.95
C THR A 26 3.20 25.29 -7.30
N ILE A 27 4.03 26.09 -7.98
CA ILE A 27 4.74 25.67 -9.18
C ILE A 27 6.15 25.24 -8.74
N THR A 28 6.49 23.97 -8.97
CA THR A 28 7.78 23.39 -8.58
C THR A 28 8.47 22.75 -9.78
N HIS A 29 9.80 22.69 -9.74
CA HIS A 29 10.56 21.94 -10.74
C HIS A 29 10.42 20.43 -10.50
N ILE A 30 10.41 19.62 -11.56
CA ILE A 30 10.22 18.17 -11.47
C ILE A 30 11.31 17.47 -10.63
N ASP A 31 12.49 18.07 -10.52
CA ASP A 31 13.60 17.56 -9.72
C ASP A 31 13.43 17.80 -8.22
N GLN A 32 12.68 18.84 -7.84
CA GLN A 32 12.22 19.05 -6.47
C GLN A 32 11.06 18.09 -6.17
N GLY A 33 10.16 17.95 -7.14
CA GLY A 33 8.98 17.11 -7.07
C GLY A 33 7.86 17.71 -6.23
N PHE A 34 6.71 17.05 -6.25
CA PHE A 34 5.53 17.47 -5.49
C PHE A 34 4.70 16.26 -5.07
N ASP A 35 3.81 16.48 -4.10
CA ASP A 35 2.89 15.46 -3.62
C ASP A 35 1.51 15.61 -4.28
N PHE A 36 0.98 14.50 -4.78
CA PHE A 36 -0.34 14.44 -5.40
C PHE A 36 -1.02 13.11 -5.07
N LEU A 37 -2.24 13.15 -4.53
CA LEU A 37 -3.01 11.97 -4.12
C LEU A 37 -2.20 10.96 -3.29
N GLY A 38 -1.40 11.47 -2.35
CA GLY A 38 -0.55 10.66 -1.48
C GLY A 38 0.67 10.02 -2.17
N HIS A 39 1.04 10.48 -3.36
CA HIS A 39 2.24 10.07 -4.07
C HIS A 39 3.20 11.26 -4.21
N ASN A 40 4.49 11.02 -3.96
CA ASN A 40 5.54 11.95 -4.29
C ASN A 40 6.02 11.67 -5.72
N ILE A 41 5.88 12.66 -6.60
CA ILE A 41 6.31 12.62 -7.99
C ILE A 41 7.59 13.44 -8.09
N ARG A 42 8.72 12.77 -8.33
CA ARG A 42 10.02 13.43 -8.40
C ARG A 42 10.94 12.78 -9.43
N LYS A 43 11.63 13.60 -10.22
CA LYS A 43 12.70 13.16 -11.11
C LYS A 43 14.03 13.18 -10.37
N TYR A 44 14.76 12.08 -10.48
CA TYR A 44 16.10 11.90 -9.92
C TYR A 44 17.06 11.73 -11.09
N LYS A 45 17.82 12.78 -11.40
CA LYS A 45 18.64 12.86 -12.63
C LYS A 45 17.75 12.60 -13.85
N GLU A 46 17.87 11.44 -14.48
CA GLU A 46 17.09 11.07 -15.66
C GLU A 46 15.82 10.27 -15.33
N LYS A 47 15.70 9.72 -14.11
CA LYS A 47 14.64 8.76 -13.76
C LYS A 47 13.51 9.40 -12.96
N LEU A 48 12.28 9.33 -13.46
CA LEU A 48 11.08 9.69 -12.71
C LEU A 48 10.71 8.55 -11.75
N LEU A 49 10.67 8.83 -10.45
CA LEU A 49 10.20 7.89 -9.45
C LEU A 49 8.96 8.43 -8.76
N ILE A 50 7.86 7.69 -8.90
CA ILE A 50 6.62 7.94 -8.16
C ILE A 50 6.63 7.03 -6.94
N LYS A 51 6.66 7.61 -5.75
CA LYS A 51 6.73 6.88 -4.46
C LYS A 51 5.53 7.27 -3.59
N PRO A 52 5.14 6.47 -2.59
CA PRO A 52 4.24 6.96 -1.54
C PRO A 52 4.81 8.22 -0.89
N SER A 53 4.00 9.26 -0.68
CA SER A 53 4.46 10.48 -0.03
C SER A 53 4.81 10.24 1.44
N LYS A 54 5.74 11.04 1.97
CA LYS A 54 6.17 10.91 3.37
C LYS A 54 4.99 11.11 4.32
N ASP A 55 4.11 12.05 4.01
CA ASP A 55 2.95 12.37 4.84
C ASP A 55 1.93 11.24 4.84
N SER A 56 1.64 10.62 3.69
CA SER A 56 0.74 9.46 3.63
C SER A 56 1.27 8.28 4.44
N VAL A 57 2.57 8.00 4.35
CA VAL A 57 3.22 6.95 5.14
C VAL A 57 3.15 7.28 6.64
N LYS A 58 3.43 8.53 7.03
CA LYS A 58 3.36 8.99 8.42
C LYS A 58 1.95 8.85 8.99
N THR A 59 0.94 9.31 8.25
CA THR A 59 -0.47 9.24 8.66
C THR A 59 -0.93 7.79 8.79
N PHE A 60 -0.58 6.93 7.83
CA PHE A 60 -0.91 5.51 7.91
C PHE A 60 -0.28 4.84 9.14
N LEU A 61 1.02 5.06 9.37
CA LEU A 61 1.73 4.48 10.52
C LEU A 61 1.23 5.05 11.85
N ALA A 62 0.89 6.33 11.91
CA ALA A 62 0.31 6.93 13.10
C ALA A 62 -1.01 6.24 13.47
N HIS A 63 -1.90 6.05 12.50
CA HIS A 63 -3.17 5.33 12.70
C HIS A 63 -2.96 3.88 13.12
N ILE A 64 -2.02 3.15 12.51
CA ILE A 64 -1.72 1.76 12.90
C ILE A 64 -1.15 1.69 14.33
N ARG A 65 -0.20 2.57 14.68
CA ARG A 65 0.37 2.64 16.03
C ARG A 65 -0.69 2.96 17.08
N ASP A 66 -1.61 3.86 16.76
CA ASP A 66 -2.70 4.26 17.62
C ASP A 66 -3.68 3.09 17.88
N ILE A 67 -4.02 2.30 16.85
CA ILE A 67 -4.77 1.05 17.02
C ILE A 67 -4.04 0.08 17.96
N ILE A 68 -2.76 -0.16 17.72
CA ILE A 68 -1.95 -1.08 18.55
C ILE A 68 -1.85 -0.57 19.99
N ALA A 69 -1.72 0.74 20.19
CA ALA A 69 -1.62 1.36 21.50
C ALA A 69 -2.91 1.24 22.31
N ARG A 70 -4.08 1.39 21.66
CA ARG A 70 -5.39 1.20 22.29
C ARG A 70 -5.73 -0.26 22.56
N ALA A 71 -5.23 -1.19 21.75
CA ALA A 71 -5.49 -2.62 21.85
C ALA A 71 -4.79 -3.33 23.04
N LYS A 72 -4.72 -2.72 24.24
CA LYS A 72 -3.94 -3.21 25.39
C LYS A 72 -4.39 -4.62 25.85
N ALA A 73 -5.70 -4.83 25.94
CA ALA A 73 -6.30 -6.08 26.43
C ALA A 73 -6.62 -7.09 25.29
N THR A 74 -6.64 -6.63 24.05
CA THR A 74 -7.04 -7.38 22.85
C THR A 74 -6.20 -8.64 22.63
N SER A 75 -6.80 -9.70 22.08
CA SER A 75 -6.06 -10.90 21.70
C SER A 75 -5.17 -10.64 20.47
N ALA A 76 -4.12 -11.44 20.27
CA ALA A 76 -3.31 -11.35 19.06
C ALA A 76 -4.13 -11.63 17.80
N LYS A 77 -5.13 -12.53 17.90
CA LYS A 77 -6.04 -12.87 16.81
C LYS A 77 -6.85 -11.66 16.35
N ASP A 78 -7.50 -10.98 17.29
CA ASP A 78 -8.34 -9.83 16.98
C ASP A 78 -7.51 -8.66 16.47
N LEU A 79 -6.31 -8.46 17.03
CA LEU A 79 -5.39 -7.44 16.55
C LEU A 79 -4.98 -7.70 15.09
N ILE A 80 -4.68 -8.94 14.71
CA ILE A 80 -4.38 -9.29 13.31
C ILE A 80 -5.60 -9.05 12.42
N ASN A 81 -6.80 -9.41 12.86
CA ASN A 81 -8.03 -9.19 12.09
C ASN A 81 -8.32 -7.70 11.86
N ILE A 82 -7.98 -6.83 12.81
CA ILE A 82 -8.11 -5.37 12.65
C ILE A 82 -7.04 -4.80 11.72
N LEU A 83 -5.79 -5.26 11.83
CA LEU A 83 -4.65 -4.69 11.10
C LEU A 83 -4.60 -5.16 9.64
N ASN A 84 -4.88 -6.44 9.36
CA ASN A 84 -4.73 -7.03 8.02
C ASN A 84 -5.54 -6.29 6.93
N PRO A 85 -6.83 -5.97 7.10
CA PRO A 85 -7.58 -5.23 6.10
C PRO A 85 -6.99 -3.84 5.80
N LYS A 86 -6.49 -3.14 6.84
CA LYS A 86 -5.89 -1.81 6.70
C LYS A 86 -4.56 -1.87 5.94
N ILE A 87 -3.69 -2.82 6.30
CA ILE A 87 -2.41 -3.05 5.62
C ILE A 87 -2.67 -3.44 4.16
N ARG A 88 -3.59 -4.39 3.92
CA ARG A 88 -3.96 -4.86 2.58
C ARG A 88 -4.49 -3.72 1.70
N GLY A 89 -5.39 -2.89 2.24
CA GLY A 89 -5.94 -1.76 1.50
C GLY A 89 -4.84 -0.78 1.10
N TRP A 90 -3.99 -0.42 2.05
CA TRP A 90 -2.90 0.51 1.84
C TRP A 90 -1.84 -0.02 0.85
N THR A 91 -1.43 -1.29 0.95
CA THR A 91 -0.49 -1.88 -0.01
C THR A 91 -1.11 -2.03 -1.39
N ASN A 92 -2.40 -2.36 -1.50
CA ASN A 92 -3.08 -2.44 -2.79
C ASN A 92 -3.18 -1.08 -3.48
N TYR A 93 -3.36 0.01 -2.73
CA TYR A 93 -3.33 1.36 -3.29
C TYR A 93 -1.94 1.70 -3.86
N TYR A 94 -0.89 1.43 -3.09
CA TYR A 94 0.49 1.80 -3.45
C TYR A 94 1.25 0.77 -4.30
N ARG A 95 0.67 -0.40 -4.61
CA ARG A 95 1.36 -1.46 -5.38
C ARG A 95 1.73 -1.05 -6.81
N HIS A 96 1.17 0.04 -7.31
CA HIS A 96 1.41 0.53 -8.66
C HIS A 96 2.60 1.50 -8.74
N ALA A 97 2.97 2.07 -7.61
CA ALA A 97 4.11 2.98 -7.44
C ALA A 97 5.41 2.25 -7.08
N VAL A 98 6.52 2.99 -6.98
CA VAL A 98 7.82 2.49 -6.52
C VAL A 98 7.81 2.39 -4.99
N SER A 99 7.21 1.32 -4.47
CA SER A 99 6.81 1.26 -3.06
C SER A 99 7.53 0.20 -2.22
N LYS A 100 8.34 -0.71 -2.80
CA LYS A 100 8.97 -1.82 -2.05
C LYS A 100 9.79 -1.37 -0.84
N ALA A 101 10.70 -0.42 -1.02
CA ALA A 101 11.49 0.10 0.10
C ALA A 101 10.61 0.76 1.19
N VAL A 102 9.51 1.41 0.80
CA VAL A 102 8.55 1.99 1.73
C VAL A 102 7.78 0.90 2.47
N PHE A 103 7.39 -0.17 1.78
CA PHE A 103 6.71 -1.32 2.38
C PHE A 103 7.59 -1.99 3.44
N SER A 104 8.87 -2.23 3.15
CA SER A 104 9.81 -2.77 4.14
C SER A 104 9.95 -1.87 5.38
N LYS A 105 9.98 -0.54 5.19
CA LYS A 105 10.00 0.41 6.31
C LYS A 105 8.72 0.33 7.14
N VAL A 106 7.56 0.27 6.47
CA VAL A 106 6.25 0.14 7.13
C VAL A 106 6.17 -1.16 7.94
N ASP A 107 6.63 -2.29 7.40
CA ASP A 107 6.68 -3.56 8.12
C ASP A 107 7.55 -3.48 9.38
N ASN A 108 8.75 -2.90 9.27
CA ASN A 108 9.63 -2.69 10.42
C ASN A 108 8.96 -1.81 11.50
N ASP A 109 8.35 -0.71 11.10
CA ASP A 109 7.69 0.22 12.03
C ASP A 109 6.49 -0.41 12.74
N ILE A 110 5.73 -1.26 12.04
CA ILE A 110 4.63 -2.05 12.61
C ILE A 110 5.17 -3.12 13.56
N PHE A 111 6.25 -3.82 13.16
CA PHE A 111 6.93 -4.79 14.01
C PHE A 111 7.37 -4.19 15.34
N LEU A 112 8.02 -3.02 15.31
CA LEU A 112 8.46 -2.33 16.54
C LEU A 112 7.28 -1.98 17.45
N ALA A 113 6.16 -1.54 16.88
CA ALA A 113 4.93 -1.24 17.64
C ALA A 113 4.33 -2.50 18.27
N LEU A 114 4.25 -3.60 17.53
CA LEU A 114 3.76 -4.89 18.02
C LEU A 114 4.70 -5.50 19.08
N TRP A 115 6.01 -5.35 18.92
CA TRP A 115 7.00 -5.75 19.91
C TRP A 115 6.82 -4.98 21.22
N ALA A 116 6.61 -3.67 21.17
CA ALA A 116 6.32 -2.85 22.34
C ALA A 116 5.01 -3.27 23.02
N TRP A 117 3.96 -3.54 22.23
CA TRP A 117 2.69 -4.07 22.73
C TRP A 117 2.86 -5.41 23.45
N ALA A 118 3.59 -6.36 22.85
CA ALA A 118 3.81 -7.68 23.41
C ALA A 118 4.63 -7.65 24.71
N LYS A 119 5.68 -6.81 24.78
CA LYS A 119 6.47 -6.57 26.00
C LYS A 119 5.61 -5.99 27.13
N ARG A 120 4.75 -5.02 26.83
CA ARG A 120 3.88 -4.40 27.83
C ARG A 120 2.90 -5.41 28.43
N ARG A 121 2.36 -6.31 27.61
CA ARG A 121 1.41 -7.33 28.05
C ARG A 121 2.04 -8.39 28.97
N HIS A 122 3.35 -8.62 28.85
CA HIS A 122 4.05 -9.66 29.60
C HIS A 122 5.26 -9.13 30.35
N ARG A 123 5.02 -8.23 31.32
CA ARG A 123 6.08 -7.59 32.13
C ARG A 123 7.00 -8.59 32.84
N ASN A 124 6.46 -9.75 33.22
CA ASN A 124 7.18 -10.78 33.99
C ASN A 124 7.78 -11.91 33.12
N LYS A 125 7.75 -11.78 31.78
CA LYS A 125 8.28 -12.80 30.87
C LYS A 125 9.49 -12.27 30.11
N GLY A 126 10.48 -13.15 29.92
CA GLY A 126 11.68 -12.81 29.15
C GLY A 126 11.40 -12.57 27.67
N ARG A 127 12.27 -11.78 27.02
CA ARG A 127 12.16 -11.42 25.60
C ARG A 127 12.09 -12.63 24.67
N ARG A 128 12.86 -13.69 24.94
CA ARG A 128 12.83 -14.95 24.17
C ARG A 128 11.48 -15.66 24.24
N TRP A 129 10.79 -15.58 25.39
CA TRP A 129 9.46 -16.16 25.53
C TRP A 129 8.43 -15.36 24.73
N ILE A 130 8.52 -14.03 24.75
CA ILE A 130 7.65 -13.14 23.97
C ILE A 130 7.82 -13.39 22.47
N ALA A 131 9.08 -13.49 22.01
CA ALA A 131 9.39 -13.83 20.62
C ALA A 131 8.72 -15.13 20.20
N ARG A 132 8.96 -16.24 20.94
CA ARG A 132 8.35 -17.54 20.65
C ARG A 132 6.83 -17.55 20.70
N LYS A 133 6.22 -16.74 21.57
CA LYS A 133 4.75 -16.71 21.72
C LYS A 133 4.04 -16.01 20.57
N TYR A 134 4.61 -14.90 20.06
CA TYR A 134 3.91 -14.03 19.12
C TYR A 134 4.53 -13.97 17.73
N PHE A 135 5.78 -14.42 17.58
CA PHE A 135 6.52 -14.34 16.34
C PHE A 135 6.94 -15.74 15.90
N CYS A 136 6.74 -16.04 14.62
CA CYS A 136 7.08 -17.32 14.03
C CYS A 136 7.96 -17.12 12.80
N SER A 137 8.72 -18.15 12.46
CA SER A 137 9.42 -18.21 11.18
C SER A 137 8.45 -18.70 10.10
N THR A 138 8.38 -18.00 8.97
CA THR A 138 7.56 -18.39 7.82
C THR A 138 8.25 -17.94 6.54
N GLY A 139 8.57 -18.88 5.65
CA GLY A 139 9.10 -18.56 4.33
C GLY A 139 10.39 -17.70 4.36
N GLY A 140 11.25 -17.93 5.35
CA GLY A 140 12.50 -17.18 5.55
C GLY A 140 12.39 -15.91 6.40
N ASP A 141 11.17 -15.44 6.71
CA ASP A 141 10.95 -14.34 7.65
C ASP A 141 10.78 -14.87 9.07
N ASN A 142 11.71 -14.53 9.97
CA ASN A 142 11.75 -15.03 11.35
C ASN A 142 10.88 -14.22 12.33
N TRP A 143 10.27 -13.12 11.90
CA TRP A 143 9.60 -12.16 12.78
C TRP A 143 8.15 -11.90 12.36
N VAL A 144 7.45 -12.95 11.91
CA VAL A 144 6.05 -12.83 11.51
C VAL A 144 5.12 -12.90 12.72
N PHE A 145 4.44 -11.79 13.01
CA PHE A 145 3.45 -11.71 14.08
C PHE A 145 2.27 -12.65 13.79
N ASN A 146 1.97 -13.54 14.75
CA ASN A 146 0.96 -14.58 14.60
C ASN A 146 0.15 -14.78 15.88
N ALA A 147 -1.04 -15.38 15.73
CA ALA A 147 -1.94 -15.71 16.83
C ALA A 147 -2.14 -17.22 17.03
N GLY A 148 -1.22 -18.05 16.52
CA GLY A 148 -1.36 -19.51 16.52
C GLY A 148 -2.41 -20.02 15.53
N LEU A 149 -2.80 -21.29 15.70
CA LEU A 149 -3.78 -21.99 14.87
C LEU A 149 -5.20 -21.51 15.18
N VAL A 150 -5.94 -21.15 14.14
CA VAL A 150 -7.35 -20.75 14.21
C VAL A 150 -8.13 -21.65 13.27
N LEU A 151 -9.26 -22.17 13.73
CA LEU A 151 -10.18 -22.92 12.88
C LEU A 151 -10.82 -21.98 11.86
N HIS A 152 -10.64 -22.25 10.58
CA HIS A 152 -11.24 -21.52 9.48
C HIS A 152 -11.75 -22.52 8.44
N GLN A 153 -13.07 -22.53 8.20
CA GLN A 153 -13.72 -23.42 7.23
C GLN A 153 -13.34 -24.91 7.42
N GLY A 154 -13.31 -25.39 8.66
CA GLY A 154 -13.02 -26.80 8.98
C GLY A 154 -11.53 -27.17 9.05
N HIS A 155 -10.61 -26.25 8.70
CA HIS A 155 -9.16 -26.49 8.77
C HIS A 155 -8.49 -25.53 9.76
N TYR A 156 -7.45 -26.02 10.43
CA TYR A 156 -6.62 -25.17 11.29
C TYR A 156 -5.63 -24.38 10.44
N LYS A 157 -5.73 -23.05 10.47
CA LYS A 157 -4.81 -22.14 9.78
C LYS A 157 -4.14 -21.20 10.77
N THR A 158 -2.83 -21.03 10.62
CA THR A 158 -2.12 -20.02 11.42
C THR A 158 -2.50 -18.63 10.96
N LEU A 159 -3.10 -17.84 11.85
CA LEU A 159 -3.43 -16.45 11.55
C LEU A 159 -2.18 -15.58 11.71
N LYS A 160 -1.73 -14.99 10.60
CA LYS A 160 -0.50 -14.18 10.51
C LYS A 160 -0.83 -12.76 10.06
N LEU A 161 -0.02 -11.81 10.51
CA LEU A 161 -0.05 -10.45 10.01
C LEU A 161 0.46 -10.43 8.56
N LEU A 162 -0.20 -9.66 7.70
CA LEU A 162 0.24 -9.45 6.32
C LEU A 162 1.54 -8.67 6.29
N ASN A 163 2.51 -9.19 5.54
CA ASN A 163 3.75 -8.50 5.23
C ASN A 163 3.49 -7.56 4.03
N ALA A 164 3.66 -6.26 4.23
CA ALA A 164 3.44 -5.26 3.20
C ALA A 164 4.43 -5.46 2.04
N ASN A 165 5.69 -5.75 2.34
CA ASN A 165 6.75 -6.01 1.37
C ASN A 165 6.51 -7.30 0.56
N ALA A 166 5.69 -8.24 1.02
CA ALA A 166 5.29 -9.39 0.21
C ALA A 166 4.36 -9.00 -0.96
N THR A 167 3.70 -7.83 -0.89
CA THR A 167 2.78 -7.36 -1.95
C THR A 167 3.53 -7.14 -3.27
N PRO A 168 3.17 -7.83 -4.38
CA PRO A 168 3.87 -7.67 -5.65
C PRO A 168 3.50 -6.36 -6.33
N ILE A 169 4.53 -5.62 -6.76
CA ILE A 169 4.38 -4.38 -7.52
C ILE A 169 3.77 -4.71 -8.88
N LYS A 170 2.70 -4.01 -9.24
CA LYS A 170 2.00 -4.19 -10.52
C LYS A 170 2.12 -2.92 -11.34
N ARG A 171 2.93 -2.94 -12.40
CA ARG A 171 3.07 -1.79 -13.30
C ARG A 171 1.88 -1.71 -14.26
N HIS A 172 1.43 -0.49 -14.54
CA HIS A 172 0.43 -0.24 -15.58
C HIS A 172 1.13 -0.12 -16.94
N ILE A 173 0.55 -0.78 -17.94
CA ILE A 173 0.99 -0.62 -19.33
C ILE A 173 0.26 0.59 -19.90
N LYS A 174 1.01 1.63 -20.29
CA LYS A 174 0.48 2.86 -20.88
C LYS A 174 -0.34 2.53 -22.13
N ILE A 175 -1.46 3.23 -22.31
CA ILE A 175 -2.24 3.16 -23.56
C ILE A 175 -1.50 4.01 -24.61
N ARG A 176 -1.49 3.57 -25.88
CA ARG A 176 -0.94 4.37 -26.99
C ARG A 176 -1.68 5.70 -27.05
N ALA A 177 -0.97 6.81 -27.15
CA ALA A 177 -1.58 8.14 -27.00
C ALA A 177 -2.61 8.42 -28.10
N GLU A 178 -2.37 7.90 -29.29
CA GLU A 178 -3.20 8.04 -30.48
C GLU A 178 -4.38 7.05 -30.51
N ALA A 179 -4.40 6.06 -29.60
CA ALA A 179 -5.38 4.99 -29.63
C ALA A 179 -6.67 5.41 -28.92
N THR A 180 -7.75 5.55 -29.70
CA THR A 180 -9.10 5.81 -29.20
C THR A 180 -9.97 4.56 -29.33
N PRO A 181 -10.75 4.18 -28.30
CA PRO A 181 -11.64 3.01 -28.37
C PRO A 181 -12.68 3.04 -29.49
N TYR A 182 -13.01 4.25 -29.96
CA TYR A 182 -14.05 4.50 -30.96
C TYR A 182 -13.52 4.51 -32.41
N ASP A 183 -12.19 4.51 -32.60
CA ASP A 183 -11.60 4.45 -33.94
C ASP A 183 -11.42 2.98 -34.36
N PRO A 184 -12.02 2.53 -35.49
CA PRO A 184 -11.89 1.17 -36.00
C PRO A 184 -10.45 0.68 -36.12
N LYS A 185 -9.49 1.59 -36.40
CA LYS A 185 -8.06 1.28 -36.52
C LYS A 185 -7.48 0.64 -35.25
N TYR A 186 -8.00 0.98 -34.07
CA TYR A 186 -7.47 0.49 -32.79
C TYR A 186 -8.30 -0.66 -32.19
N LYS A 187 -9.32 -1.16 -32.88
CA LYS A 187 -10.20 -2.22 -32.38
C LYS A 187 -9.43 -3.48 -31.97
N GLN A 188 -8.48 -3.91 -32.80
CA GLN A 188 -7.62 -5.07 -32.49
C GLN A 188 -6.72 -4.82 -31.27
N TYR A 189 -6.10 -3.64 -31.18
CA TYR A 189 -5.25 -3.26 -30.05
C TYR A 189 -6.01 -3.32 -28.71
N PHE A 190 -7.25 -2.82 -28.66
CA PHE A 190 -8.06 -2.87 -27.44
C PHE A 190 -8.52 -4.30 -27.13
N ALA A 191 -8.86 -5.11 -28.14
CA ALA A 191 -9.21 -6.52 -27.95
C ALA A 191 -8.04 -7.34 -27.37
N GLU A 192 -6.82 -7.13 -27.85
CA GLU A 192 -5.61 -7.78 -27.31
C GLU A 192 -5.31 -7.33 -25.88
N ARG A 193 -5.40 -6.02 -25.59
CA ARG A 193 -5.27 -5.51 -24.22
C ARG A 193 -6.30 -6.13 -23.28
N GLU A 194 -7.54 -6.29 -23.72
CA GLU A 194 -8.58 -6.89 -22.91
C GLU A 194 -8.26 -8.36 -22.62
N LYS A 195 -7.81 -9.12 -23.62
CA LYS A 195 -7.33 -10.50 -23.44
C LYS A 195 -6.20 -10.58 -22.41
N LEU A 196 -5.19 -9.71 -22.51
CA LEU A 196 -4.07 -9.65 -21.56
C LEU A 196 -4.55 -9.32 -20.13
N GLN A 197 -5.52 -8.42 -19.99
CA GLN A 197 -6.12 -8.08 -18.69
C GLN A 197 -6.93 -9.24 -18.10
N ARG A 198 -7.72 -9.93 -18.93
CA ARG A 198 -8.51 -11.11 -18.55
C ARG A 198 -7.61 -12.28 -18.14
N PHE A 199 -6.54 -12.54 -18.91
CA PHE A 199 -5.54 -13.56 -18.57
C PHE A 199 -4.87 -13.25 -17.22
N ALA A 200 -4.42 -12.01 -17.01
CA ALA A 200 -3.85 -11.59 -15.72
C ALA A 200 -4.84 -11.67 -14.54
N LYS A 201 -6.15 -11.62 -14.80
CA LYS A 201 -7.22 -11.79 -13.81
C LYS A 201 -7.51 -13.28 -13.54
N SER A 202 -7.43 -14.13 -14.57
CA SER A 202 -7.57 -15.60 -14.47
C SER A 202 -6.45 -16.25 -13.66
N THR A 203 -5.19 -15.86 -13.90
CA THR A 203 -4.04 -16.40 -13.14
C THR A 203 -4.16 -16.12 -11.63
N ARG A 204 -4.82 -15.02 -11.23
CA ARG A 204 -5.06 -14.67 -9.81
C ARG A 204 -6.04 -15.62 -9.10
N VAL A 205 -7.01 -16.18 -9.82
CA VAL A 205 -8.00 -17.10 -9.21
C VAL A 205 -7.33 -18.45 -8.91
N ARG A 206 -6.42 -18.90 -9.78
CA ARG A 206 -5.70 -20.17 -9.60
C ARG A 206 -4.65 -20.12 -8.49
N THR A 207 -3.88 -19.03 -8.37
CA THR A 207 -2.85 -18.91 -7.31
C THR A 207 -3.44 -18.62 -5.92
N ALA A 208 -4.61 -18.00 -5.83
CA ALA A 208 -5.34 -17.86 -4.56
C ALA A 208 -5.94 -19.19 -4.07
N GLY A 209 -6.19 -20.15 -4.97
CA GLY A 209 -6.67 -21.49 -4.64
C GLY A 209 -5.55 -22.50 -4.32
N SER A 210 -4.31 -22.26 -4.75
CA SER A 210 -3.17 -23.16 -4.48
C SER A 210 -2.49 -22.92 -3.12
N GLU A 211 -2.79 -21.82 -2.42
CA GLU A 211 -2.35 -21.58 -1.03
C GLU A 211 -3.25 -22.26 0.02
N SER A 212 -4.19 -23.13 -0.40
CA SER A 212 -5.07 -23.91 0.49
C SER A 212 -4.63 -25.38 0.67
N LEU A 213 -3.50 -25.79 0.08
CA LEU A 213 -2.96 -27.15 0.19
C LEU A 213 -1.44 -27.10 0.39
N ALA A 214 -1.01 -26.64 1.56
CA ALA A 214 0.31 -26.91 2.14
C ALA A 214 0.28 -26.64 3.65
#